data_AF-A0A3C0N252-F1
#
_entry.id   AF-A0A3C0N252-F1
#
_cell.length_a   1.000
_cell.length_b   1.000
_cell.length_c   1.000
_cell.angle_alpha   90.00
_cell.angle_beta   90.00
_cell.angle_gamma   90.00
#
_symmetry.space_group_name_H-M   'P 1'
#
loop_
_entity.id
_entity.type
_entity.pdbx_description
1 polymer ?
#
loop_
_entity_poly.entity_id
_entity_poly.type
_entity_poly.pdbx_seq_one_letter_code
_entity_poly.pdbx_strand_id
1 'polypeptide(L)'
;MDAKTMKKVFKEKINLLLNPVGLKLSTVLENNYLVNKVQTSIDVDKHIMLIEEVQNLFSELIFPDLPHCEHRVQLMAELLGTGISEAMYILEFLNKSLKLEGDVCEFGVAQGTTSALMANEIRGTEKNLWLFDSFK
;
A
#
# COMPACT_ATOMS: atom_id res chain seq x y z
N MET A 1 27.16 -26.41 -30.31
CA MET A 1 26.49 -25.38 -29.50
C MET A 1 25.10 -25.18 -30.08
N ASP A 2 24.04 -25.33 -29.27
CA ASP A 2 22.66 -25.19 -29.77
C ASP A 2 22.28 -23.72 -30.06
N ALA A 3 21.20 -23.51 -30.81
CA ALA A 3 20.77 -22.18 -31.25
C ALA A 3 20.37 -21.25 -30.09
N LYS A 4 19.91 -21.80 -28.96
CA LYS A 4 19.49 -21.04 -27.78
C LYS A 4 20.71 -20.50 -27.02
N THR A 5 21.72 -21.35 -26.88
CA THR A 5 23.02 -21.04 -26.30
C THR A 5 23.77 -20.01 -27.14
N MET A 6 23.72 -20.12 -28.47
CA MET A 6 24.31 -19.14 -29.38
C MET A 6 23.66 -17.75 -29.23
N LYS A 7 22.31 -17.68 -29.16
CA LYS A 7 21.58 -16.42 -28.93
C LYS A 7 21.92 -15.78 -27.58
N LYS A 8 22.09 -16.59 -26.53
CA LYS A 8 22.48 -16.11 -25.19
C LYS A 8 23.88 -15.49 -25.20
N VAL A 9 24.87 -16.21 -25.73
CA VAL A 9 26.26 -15.72 -25.81
C VAL A 9 26.36 -14.45 -26.67
N PHE A 10 25.60 -14.38 -27.76
CA PHE A 10 25.54 -13.18 -28.60
C PHE A 10 24.97 -11.97 -27.85
N LYS A 11 23.85 -12.16 -27.13
CA LYS A 11 23.22 -11.11 -26.31
C LYS A 11 24.17 -10.61 -25.22
N GLU A 12 24.92 -11.51 -24.57
CA GLU A 12 25.90 -11.16 -23.54
C GLU A 12 27.04 -10.31 -24.11
N LYS A 13 27.61 -10.69 -25.27
CA LYS A 13 28.67 -9.92 -25.94
C LYS A 13 28.21 -8.54 -26.39
N ILE A 14 27.01 -8.43 -26.95
CA ILE A 14 26.47 -7.12 -27.34
C ILE A 14 26.20 -6.25 -26.10
N ASN A 15 25.66 -6.82 -25.02
CA ASN A 15 25.42 -6.07 -23.79
C ASN A 15 26.70 -5.54 -23.16
N LEU A 16 27.81 -6.29 -23.23
CA LEU A 16 29.11 -5.79 -22.80
C LEU A 16 29.57 -4.56 -23.59
N LEU A 17 29.29 -4.51 -24.89
CA LEU A 17 29.61 -3.38 -25.76
C LEU A 17 28.70 -2.16 -25.52
N LEU A 18 27.43 -2.40 -25.20
CA LEU A 18 26.42 -1.36 -25.00
C LEU A 18 26.43 -0.76 -23.58
N ASN A 19 26.94 -1.49 -22.59
CA ASN A 19 26.94 -1.05 -21.19
C ASN A 19 27.63 0.32 -20.94
N PRO A 20 28.78 0.64 -21.57
CA PRO A 20 29.45 1.94 -21.38
C PRO A 20 28.61 3.15 -21.83
N VAL A 21 27.66 2.95 -22.75
CA VAL A 21 26.73 4.00 -23.22
C VAL A 21 25.35 3.91 -22.54
N GLY A 22 25.22 3.09 -21.49
CA GLY A 22 23.99 2.92 -20.72
C GLY A 22 22.88 2.14 -21.43
N LEU A 23 23.20 1.43 -22.51
CA LEU A 23 22.23 0.66 -23.28
C LEU A 23 22.33 -0.84 -22.96
N LYS A 24 21.19 -1.53 -23.03
CA LYS A 24 21.12 -2.99 -22.85
C LYS A 24 20.12 -3.58 -23.83
N LEU A 25 20.57 -4.54 -24.61
CA LEU A 25 19.73 -5.40 -25.45
C LEU A 25 18.94 -6.37 -24.56
N SER A 26 17.62 -6.18 -24.51
CA SER A 26 16.64 -7.07 -23.89
C SER A 26 15.72 -7.66 -24.95
N THR A 27 15.04 -8.76 -24.62
CA THR A 27 13.95 -9.26 -25.47
C THR A 27 12.71 -8.40 -25.26
N VAL A 28 11.81 -8.34 -26.25
CA VAL A 28 10.54 -7.59 -26.13
C VAL A 28 9.73 -8.03 -24.90
N LEU A 29 9.69 -9.34 -24.61
CA LEU A 29 9.00 -9.86 -23.43
C LEU A 29 9.64 -9.40 -22.10
N GLU A 30 10.97 -9.47 -21.99
CA GLU A 30 11.67 -8.96 -20.80
C GLU A 30 11.49 -7.46 -20.64
N ASN A 31 11.53 -6.70 -21.73
CA ASN A 31 11.33 -5.25 -21.71
C ASN A 31 9.91 -4.91 -21.27
N ASN A 32 8.89 -5.57 -21.82
CA ASN A 32 7.49 -5.38 -21.43
C ASN A 32 7.27 -5.73 -19.96
N TYR A 33 7.88 -6.82 -19.46
CA TYR A 33 7.81 -7.17 -18.03
C TYR A 33 8.43 -6.08 -17.15
N LEU A 34 9.62 -5.56 -17.50
CA LEU A 34 10.27 -4.50 -16.74
C LEU A 34 9.50 -3.18 -16.79
N VAL A 35 9.02 -2.79 -17.97
CA VAL A 35 8.19 -1.59 -18.16
C VAL A 35 6.91 -1.69 -17.35
N ASN A 36 6.20 -2.82 -17.41
CA ASN A 36 5.01 -3.04 -16.61
C ASN A 36 5.32 -2.99 -15.11
N LYS A 37 6.40 -3.64 -14.66
CA LYS A 37 6.80 -3.60 -13.25
C LYS A 37 7.11 -2.19 -12.77
N VAL A 38 7.85 -1.41 -13.56
CA VAL A 38 8.18 0.00 -13.25
C VAL A 38 6.91 0.86 -13.25
N GLN A 39 6.02 0.66 -14.22
CA GLN A 39 4.75 1.37 -14.27
C GLN A 39 3.89 1.05 -13.04
N THR A 40 3.77 -0.23 -12.66
CA THR A 40 3.06 -0.64 -11.45
C THR A 40 3.66 -0.02 -10.18
N SER A 41 5.00 0.03 -10.05
CA SER A 41 5.61 0.71 -8.90
C SER A 41 5.31 2.22 -8.89
N ILE A 42 5.38 2.88 -10.06
CA ILE A 42 5.04 4.31 -10.18
C ILE A 42 3.57 4.55 -9.81
N ASP A 43 2.67 3.65 -10.22
CA ASP A 43 1.25 3.79 -9.94
C ASP A 43 0.94 3.58 -8.44
N VAL A 44 1.66 2.66 -7.78
CA VAL A 44 1.59 2.48 -6.32
C VAL A 44 2.10 3.73 -5.60
N ASP A 45 3.24 4.29 -6.01
CA ASP A 45 3.79 5.51 -5.40
C ASP A 45 2.81 6.68 -5.54
N LYS A 46 2.23 6.87 -6.74
CA LYS A 46 1.21 7.90 -6.97
C LYS A 46 -0.05 7.68 -6.15
N HIS A 47 -0.48 6.43 -5.97
CA HIS A 47 -1.64 6.11 -5.16
C HIS A 47 -1.42 6.47 -3.69
N ILE A 48 -0.25 6.12 -3.14
CA ILE A 48 0.16 6.47 -1.78
C ILE A 48 0.21 8.00 -1.61
N MET A 49 0.83 8.71 -2.56
CA MET A 49 0.89 10.18 -2.52
C MET A 49 -0.50 10.82 -2.54
N LEU A 50 -1.42 10.31 -3.37
CA LEU A 50 -2.80 10.80 -3.42
C LEU A 50 -3.54 10.56 -2.08
N ILE A 51 -3.35 9.40 -1.47
CA ILE A 51 -3.95 9.10 -0.16
C ILE A 51 -3.39 10.04 0.90
N GLU A 52 -2.09 10.30 0.89
CA GLU A 52 -1.45 11.25 1.80
C GLU A 52 -2.02 12.67 1.63
N GLU A 53 -2.18 13.14 0.38
CA GLU A 53 -2.82 14.43 0.08
C GLU A 53 -4.25 14.50 0.64
N VAL A 54 -5.05 13.46 0.40
CA VAL A 54 -6.44 13.39 0.90
C VAL A 54 -6.47 13.37 2.43
N GLN A 55 -5.63 12.56 3.07
CA GLN A 55 -5.52 12.48 4.52
C GLN A 55 -5.17 13.86 5.10
N ASN A 56 -4.21 14.57 4.50
CA ASN A 56 -3.79 15.89 4.96
C ASN A 56 -4.92 16.90 4.83
N LEU A 57 -5.67 16.91 3.73
CA LEU A 57 -6.86 17.77 3.58
C LEU A 57 -7.92 17.47 4.65
N PHE A 58 -8.18 16.20 4.94
CA PHE A 58 -9.10 15.81 6.00
C PHE A 58 -8.61 16.28 7.37
N SER A 59 -7.35 16.01 7.71
CA SER A 59 -6.77 16.43 8.98
C SER A 59 -6.74 17.96 9.12
N GLU A 60 -6.49 18.73 8.06
CA GLU A 60 -6.42 20.19 8.15
C GLU A 60 -7.80 20.85 8.20
N LEU A 61 -8.78 20.32 7.46
CA LEU A 61 -10.06 21.03 7.22
C LEU A 61 -11.26 20.41 7.94
N ILE A 62 -11.24 19.10 8.21
CA ILE A 62 -12.41 18.35 8.69
C ILE A 62 -12.15 17.80 10.10
N PHE A 63 -10.96 17.25 10.36
CA PHE A 63 -10.58 16.56 11.60
C PHE A 63 -9.24 17.10 12.16
N PRO A 64 -9.18 18.38 12.56
CA PRO A 64 -7.95 19.03 13.06
C PRO A 64 -7.35 18.39 14.32
N ASP A 65 -8.16 17.66 15.08
CA ASP A 65 -7.73 17.00 16.32
C ASP A 65 -7.29 15.54 16.10
N LEU A 66 -7.41 15.00 14.87
CA LEU A 66 -6.99 13.63 14.56
C LEU A 66 -5.46 13.55 14.63
N PRO A 67 -4.87 12.79 15.58
CA PRO A 67 -3.42 12.72 15.69
C PRO A 67 -2.79 12.10 14.44
N HIS A 68 -1.56 12.49 14.16
CA HIS A 68 -0.72 11.77 13.20
C HIS A 68 -0.45 10.35 13.71
N CYS A 69 -0.50 9.38 12.80
CA CYS A 69 -0.23 7.98 13.11
C CYS A 69 0.67 7.39 12.01
N GLU A 70 1.83 6.85 12.40
CA GLU A 70 2.71 6.17 11.46
C GLU A 70 2.00 4.97 10.83
N HIS A 71 2.37 4.66 9.58
CA HIS A 71 1.81 3.57 8.76
C HIS A 71 0.35 3.73 8.32
N ARG A 72 -0.36 4.78 8.73
CA ARG A 72 -1.75 5.03 8.35
C ARG A 72 -1.93 5.06 6.83
N VAL A 73 -1.15 5.87 6.12
CA VAL A 73 -1.25 6.02 4.65
C VAL A 73 -0.99 4.69 3.94
N GLN A 74 0.02 3.94 4.37
CA GLN A 74 0.36 2.65 3.77
C GLN A 74 -0.77 1.63 3.94
N LEU A 75 -1.36 1.55 5.14
CA LEU A 75 -2.51 0.68 5.40
C LEU A 75 -3.78 1.16 4.68
N MET A 76 -3.97 2.47 4.52
CA MET A 76 -5.06 3.02 3.73
C MET A 76 -4.97 2.66 2.25
N ALA A 77 -3.75 2.53 1.71
CA ALA A 77 -3.51 2.09 0.33
C ALA A 77 -3.83 0.60 0.12
N GLU A 78 -3.94 -0.18 1.19
CA GLU A 78 -4.28 -1.60 1.17
C GLU A 78 -5.79 -1.85 1.37
N LEU A 79 -6.59 -0.81 1.60
CA LEU A 79 -8.02 -0.98 1.87
C LEU A 79 -8.76 -1.66 0.72
N LEU A 80 -9.51 -2.69 1.06
CA LEU A 80 -10.44 -3.39 0.17
C LEU A 80 -11.86 -3.20 0.70
N GLY A 81 -12.72 -2.55 -0.10
CA GLY A 81 -14.12 -2.32 0.24
C GLY A 81 -14.40 -1.01 0.98
N THR A 82 -13.64 -0.69 2.03
CA THR A 82 -13.75 0.61 2.73
C THR A 82 -13.09 1.72 1.92
N GLY A 83 -13.81 2.81 1.69
CA GLY A 83 -13.26 3.97 0.96
C GLY A 83 -12.30 4.80 1.82
N ILE A 84 -11.37 5.53 1.18
CA ILE A 84 -10.39 6.40 1.88
C ILE A 84 -11.07 7.42 2.79
N SER A 85 -12.12 8.10 2.31
CA SER A 85 -12.86 9.07 3.13
C SER A 85 -13.62 8.40 4.28
N GLU A 86 -14.22 7.23 4.04
CA GLU A 86 -14.90 6.46 5.08
C GLU A 86 -13.91 6.04 6.19
N ALA A 87 -12.73 5.55 5.80
CA ALA A 87 -11.66 5.26 6.73
C ALA A 87 -11.31 6.48 7.59
N MET A 88 -11.15 7.68 7.02
CA MET A 88 -10.88 8.90 7.81
C MET A 88 -11.94 9.16 8.89
N TYR A 89 -13.23 8.95 8.59
CA TYR A 89 -14.30 9.05 9.59
C TYR A 89 -14.16 7.98 10.68
N ILE A 90 -13.87 6.72 10.31
CA ILE A 90 -13.63 5.64 11.26
C ILE A 90 -12.48 6.01 12.22
N LEU A 91 -11.33 6.45 11.69
CA LEU A 91 -10.15 6.77 12.51
C LEU A 91 -10.38 7.95 13.45
N GLU A 92 -11.10 8.97 12.99
CA GLU A 92 -11.47 10.13 13.82
C GLU A 92 -12.34 9.72 15.01
N PHE A 93 -13.42 8.99 14.76
CA PHE A 93 -14.33 8.60 15.83
C PHE A 93 -13.75 7.50 16.73
N LEU A 94 -12.90 6.64 16.17
CA LEU A 94 -12.07 5.72 16.95
C LEU A 94 -11.18 6.50 17.93
N ASN A 95 -10.40 7.47 17.44
CA ASN A 95 -9.51 8.30 18.28
C ASN A 95 -10.29 9.05 19.37
N LYS A 96 -11.42 9.67 19.03
CA LYS A 96 -12.30 10.36 20.01
C LYS A 96 -12.83 9.43 21.10
N SER A 97 -13.00 8.15 20.79
CA SER A 97 -13.48 7.13 21.72
C SER A 97 -12.39 6.51 22.61
N LEU A 98 -11.09 6.75 22.33
CA LEU A 98 -10.01 6.04 23.03
C LEU A 98 -9.99 6.27 24.54
N LYS A 99 -10.49 7.41 25.01
CA LYS A 99 -10.61 7.75 26.43
C LYS A 99 -11.74 7.03 27.17
N LEU A 100 -12.68 6.41 26.45
CA LEU A 100 -13.81 5.70 27.04
C LEU A 100 -13.37 4.30 27.49
N GLU A 101 -13.98 3.78 28.55
CA GLU A 101 -13.78 2.39 28.97
C GLU A 101 -14.31 1.41 27.92
N GLY A 102 -13.69 0.23 27.84
CA GLY A 102 -14.05 -0.82 26.89
C GLY A 102 -13.11 -0.93 25.69
N ASP A 103 -13.34 -1.99 24.91
CA ASP A 103 -12.55 -2.37 23.74
C ASP A 103 -13.23 -1.96 22.43
N VAL A 104 -12.50 -2.11 21.31
CA VAL A 104 -12.99 -1.87 19.95
C VAL A 104 -13.49 -3.18 19.37
N CYS A 105 -14.56 -3.15 18.56
CA CYS A 105 -14.99 -4.32 17.81
C CYS A 105 -15.41 -3.97 16.39
N GLU A 106 -15.29 -4.95 15.49
CA GLU A 106 -15.74 -4.88 14.10
C GLU A 106 -16.60 -6.09 13.77
N PHE A 107 -17.73 -5.83 13.10
CA PHE A 107 -18.63 -6.86 12.58
C PHE A 107 -18.56 -6.85 11.05
N GLY A 108 -18.35 -8.01 10.45
CA GLY A 108 -18.16 -8.11 9.00
C GLY A 108 -16.77 -7.65 8.59
N VAL A 109 -15.76 -8.37 9.06
CA VAL A 109 -14.32 -8.11 8.88
C VAL A 109 -13.90 -8.24 7.42
N ALA A 110 -14.55 -9.13 6.66
CA ALA A 110 -14.21 -9.44 5.27
C ALA A 110 -12.69 -9.76 5.13
N GLN A 111 -11.93 -8.96 4.37
CA GLN A 111 -10.48 -9.15 4.18
C GLN A 111 -9.63 -8.60 5.34
N GLY A 112 -10.22 -7.90 6.30
CA GLY A 112 -9.53 -7.39 7.50
C GLY A 112 -8.62 -6.19 7.25
N THR A 113 -8.66 -5.55 6.08
CA THR A 113 -7.82 -4.38 5.77
C THR A 113 -8.20 -3.17 6.64
N THR A 114 -9.50 -2.98 6.88
CA THR A 114 -10.01 -1.94 7.79
C THR A 114 -9.68 -2.28 9.24
N SER A 115 -9.76 -3.57 9.62
CA SER A 115 -9.32 -4.06 10.92
C SER A 115 -7.85 -3.77 11.17
N ALA A 116 -6.98 -4.03 10.20
CA ALA A 116 -5.54 -3.78 10.29
C ALA A 116 -5.26 -2.28 10.48
N LEU A 117 -5.98 -1.42 9.77
CA LEU A 117 -5.90 0.03 9.93
C LEU A 117 -6.32 0.47 11.34
N MET A 118 -7.46 -0.02 11.86
CA MET A 118 -7.89 0.28 13.24
C MET A 118 -6.94 -0.25 14.29
N ALA A 119 -6.39 -1.46 14.11
CA ALA A 119 -5.39 -2.04 14.98
C ALA A 119 -4.13 -1.16 15.06
N ASN A 120 -3.71 -0.59 13.92
CA ASN A 120 -2.57 0.34 13.87
C ASN A 120 -2.82 1.62 14.67
N GLU A 121 -4.04 2.18 14.64
CA GLU A 121 -4.40 3.36 15.43
C GLU A 121 -4.36 3.10 16.94
N ILE A 122 -4.80 1.92 17.37
CA ILE A 122 -4.87 1.60 18.80
C ILE A 122 -3.63 0.89 19.35
N ARG A 123 -2.61 0.63 18.52
CA ARG A 123 -1.44 -0.18 18.88
C ARG A 123 -0.67 0.31 20.11
N GLY A 124 -0.73 1.60 20.39
CA GLY A 124 -0.08 2.24 21.54
C GLY A 124 -0.97 2.33 22.80
N THR A 125 -2.14 1.71 22.77
CA THR A 125 -3.12 1.74 23.86
C THR A 125 -3.29 0.35 24.48
N GLU A 126 -4.05 0.26 25.58
CA GLU A 126 -4.40 -1.02 26.21
C GLU A 126 -5.67 -1.66 25.62
N LYS A 127 -6.27 -1.06 24.58
CA LYS A 127 -7.50 -1.57 23.97
C LYS A 127 -7.25 -2.80 23.11
N ASN A 128 -8.17 -3.76 23.18
CA ASN A 128 -8.22 -4.88 22.25
C ASN A 128 -9.12 -4.54 21.05
N LEU A 129 -8.82 -5.16 19.90
CA LEU A 129 -9.69 -5.17 18.73
C LEU A 129 -10.33 -6.56 18.57
N TRP A 130 -11.64 -6.64 18.78
CA TRP A 130 -12.42 -7.86 18.63
C TRP A 130 -13.02 -7.96 17.23
N LEU A 131 -12.72 -9.06 16.55
CA LEU A 131 -13.13 -9.28 15.16
C LEU A 131 -14.25 -10.32 15.10
N PHE A 132 -15.42 -9.90 14.64
CA PHE A 132 -16.61 -10.74 14.50
C PHE A 132 -16.94 -10.95 13.02
N ASP A 133 -16.62 -12.14 12.51
CA ASP A 133 -16.98 -12.60 11.17
C ASP A 133 -17.27 -14.10 11.19
N SER A 134 -17.88 -14.60 10.11
CA SER A 134 -17.98 -16.01 9.82
C SER A 134 -16.62 -16.68 9.58
N PHE A 135 -15.63 -15.94 9.07
CA PHE A 135 -14.31 -16.45 8.66
C PHE A 135 -14.39 -17.68 7.74
N LYS A 136 -15.45 -17.76 6.93
CA LYS A 136 -15.70 -18.85 5.98
C LYS A 136 -15.24 -18.52 4.58
#